data_AF-A0A8J8EQ98-F1
#
_entry.id   AF-A0A8J8EQ98-F1
#
_cell.length_a   1.000
_cell.length_b   1.000
_cell.length_c   1.000
_cell.angle_alpha   90.00
_cell.angle_beta   90.00
_cell.angle_gamma   90.00
#
_symmetry.space_group_name_H-M   'P 1'
#
loop_
_entity.id
_entity.type
_entity.pdbx_description
1 polymer ?
#
loop_
_entity_poly.entity_id
_entity_poly.type
_entity_poly.pdbx_seq_one_letter_code
_entity_poly.pdbx_strand_id
1 'polypeptide(L)'
;MKNVLVLAVLLMFAFTPLAWACMSPADAYAVEVVLNKPGIVYRPYPPFAALHNALIENGTFIYRSHYDKRLAVILWNASDGPHLRMEIPMEWRDVGVSQTAFNASLLITGEALEKLREDGWRTEDNLTFTRGNVTITLTPLSGGECTTDADCATGGCSGEVCALRAEASKIVTPCVYREWYSCLGMTSCGCLNGVCTWKPNPAFESCLREHGIDPEKVIRAGPVRVEVEAYDMEPGEVEAAVKDFLLAFGVDCNPALTFMEPMSGRLVPVVDPSEVNFSEAVKVELQWLRENGVLEMSDEDIAAIAKIAKPGKAGPNSHIGWYETKNGTYAWIPYDESSNPMLVRCITDKAPTYDLPNGTAYVGPTITQPPSTDATTSTESSPNGGICGPALIVGLSLAVLLRKR
;
A
#
# COMPACT_ATOMS: atom_id res chain seq x y z
N MET A 1 -39.80 4.53 33.92
CA MET A 1 -38.86 3.40 33.71
C MET A 1 -38.60 3.12 32.23
N LYS A 2 -39.63 2.95 31.38
CA LYS A 2 -39.47 2.71 29.93
C LYS A 2 -38.65 3.79 29.19
N ASN A 3 -38.85 5.07 29.53
CA ASN A 3 -38.13 6.20 28.91
C ASN A 3 -36.67 6.34 29.38
N VAL A 4 -36.34 5.82 30.57
CA VAL A 4 -34.96 5.81 31.10
C VAL A 4 -34.14 4.70 30.44
N LEU A 5 -34.79 3.57 30.14
CA LEU A 5 -34.16 2.45 29.42
C LEU A 5 -33.81 2.81 27.97
N VAL A 6 -34.70 3.56 27.29
CA VAL A 6 -34.47 4.03 25.91
C VAL A 6 -33.30 5.03 25.84
N LEU A 7 -33.21 5.94 26.82
CA LEU A 7 -32.12 6.91 26.90
C LEU A 7 -30.76 6.24 27.19
N ALA A 8 -30.75 5.20 28.03
CA ALA A 8 -29.54 4.42 28.32
C ALA A 8 -29.03 3.62 27.10
N VAL A 9 -29.94 3.07 26.28
CA VAL A 9 -29.58 2.40 25.02
C VAL A 9 -29.05 3.40 23.98
N LEU A 10 -29.66 4.58 23.86
CA LEU A 10 -29.20 5.64 22.95
C LEU A 10 -27.84 6.22 23.36
N LEU A 11 -27.59 6.39 24.66
CA LEU A 11 -26.27 6.78 25.17
C LEU A 11 -25.20 5.70 24.92
N MET A 12 -25.56 4.41 25.01
CA MET A 12 -24.63 3.32 24.68
C MET A 12 -24.18 3.36 23.21
N PHE A 13 -25.03 3.79 22.27
CA PHE A 13 -24.63 3.98 20.87
C PHE A 13 -23.82 5.27 20.63
N ALA A 14 -23.98 6.30 21.48
CA ALA A 14 -23.26 7.57 21.32
C ALA A 14 -21.83 7.56 21.90
N PHE A 15 -21.54 6.61 22.80
CA PHE A 15 -20.25 6.49 23.49
C PHE A 15 -19.44 5.25 23.12
N THR A 16 -19.90 4.39 22.19
CA THR A 16 -18.98 3.40 21.61
C THR A 16 -17.98 4.15 20.74
N PRO A 17 -16.67 4.16 21.07
CA PRO A 17 -15.68 4.56 20.10
C PRO A 17 -15.84 3.60 18.92
N LEU A 18 -16.41 4.09 17.83
CA LEU A 18 -16.31 3.41 16.55
C LEU A 18 -14.82 3.51 16.21
N ALA A 19 -14.02 2.53 16.66
CA ALA A 19 -12.69 2.32 16.12
C ALA A 19 -12.90 1.92 14.67
N TRP A 20 -12.84 2.91 13.77
CA TRP A 20 -12.87 2.66 12.34
C TRP A 20 -11.54 2.04 11.99
N ALA A 21 -11.53 0.74 11.74
CA ALA A 21 -10.37 0.06 11.17
C ALA A 21 -10.19 0.56 9.74
N CYS A 22 -9.24 1.47 9.53
CA CYS A 22 -8.89 2.01 8.22
C CYS A 22 -7.51 1.52 7.82
N MET A 23 -7.34 1.31 6.52
CA MET A 23 -6.05 0.92 5.95
C MET A 23 -5.04 2.05 6.14
N SER A 24 -3.85 1.72 6.62
CA SER A 24 -2.72 2.64 6.74
C SER A 24 -1.73 2.41 5.58
N PRO A 25 -1.00 3.44 5.11
CA PRO A 25 0.12 3.29 4.19
C PRO A 25 1.15 2.24 4.65
N ALA A 26 1.31 2.05 5.97
CA ALA A 26 2.20 1.04 6.53
C ALA A 26 1.76 -0.40 6.20
N ASP A 27 0.47 -0.63 5.96
CA ASP A 27 -0.06 -1.96 5.65
C ASP A 27 0.51 -2.52 4.34
N ALA A 28 0.82 -1.64 3.38
CA ALA A 28 1.47 -2.02 2.12
C ALA A 28 2.90 -2.57 2.33
N TYR A 29 3.53 -2.24 3.46
CA TYR A 29 4.90 -2.61 3.80
C TYR A 29 4.96 -3.53 5.03
N ALA A 30 3.87 -4.24 5.29
CA ALA A 30 3.72 -5.13 6.43
C ALA A 30 3.13 -6.49 6.06
N VAL A 31 3.31 -7.45 6.96
CA VAL A 31 2.58 -8.71 7.03
C VAL A 31 1.95 -8.83 8.41
N GLU A 32 0.69 -9.20 8.45
CA GLU A 32 -0.05 -9.45 9.69
C GLU A 32 -0.66 -10.84 9.66
N VAL A 33 -0.51 -11.58 10.75
CA VAL A 33 -1.00 -12.94 10.92
C VAL A 33 -1.88 -13.00 12.16
N VAL A 34 -3.16 -13.35 11.96
CA VAL A 34 -4.12 -13.65 13.01
C VAL A 34 -4.06 -15.13 13.33
N LEU A 35 -3.52 -15.49 14.50
CA LEU A 35 -3.26 -16.85 14.95
C LEU A 35 -4.52 -17.54 15.48
N ASN A 36 -5.57 -17.59 14.67
CA ASN A 36 -6.94 -18.00 15.04
C ASN A 36 -7.27 -19.48 14.74
N LYS A 37 -6.32 -20.27 14.23
CA LYS A 37 -6.54 -21.70 13.98
C LYS A 37 -6.80 -22.44 15.31
N PRO A 38 -7.86 -23.27 15.40
CA PRO A 38 -8.11 -24.07 16.59
C PRO A 38 -6.92 -24.96 16.96
N GLY A 39 -6.53 -24.94 18.24
CA GLY A 39 -5.38 -25.69 18.76
C GLY A 39 -4.09 -24.89 18.85
N ILE A 40 -4.00 -23.69 18.26
CA ILE A 40 -2.91 -22.76 18.53
C ILE A 40 -3.10 -22.16 19.93
N VAL A 41 -2.02 -22.15 20.71
CA VAL A 41 -2.03 -21.62 22.07
C VAL A 41 -1.04 -20.47 22.18
N TYR A 42 -1.53 -19.30 22.55
CA TYR A 42 -0.73 -18.10 22.80
C TYR A 42 -0.70 -17.79 24.30
N ARG A 43 0.50 -17.82 24.90
CA ARG A 43 0.77 -17.61 26.33
C ARG A 43 2.01 -16.72 26.49
N PRO A 44 1.91 -15.40 26.29
CA PRO A 44 3.04 -14.50 26.47
C PRO A 44 3.56 -14.50 27.91
N TYR A 45 2.71 -14.76 28.89
CA TYR A 45 3.12 -14.90 30.29
C TYR A 45 3.03 -16.38 30.75
N PRO A 46 3.98 -16.85 31.58
CA PRO A 46 5.14 -16.13 32.11
C PRO A 46 6.37 -15.88 31.18
N PRO A 47 6.53 -16.47 29.98
CA PRO A 47 7.76 -16.32 29.18
C PRO A 47 8.30 -14.89 29.04
N PHE A 48 7.43 -13.92 28.75
CA PHE A 48 7.80 -12.52 28.55
C PHE A 48 7.88 -11.68 29.82
N ALA A 49 7.84 -12.30 31.02
CA ALA A 49 8.06 -11.59 32.28
C ALA A 49 9.46 -10.95 32.37
N ALA A 50 10.43 -11.50 31.66
CA ALA A 50 11.81 -11.00 31.57
C ALA A 50 12.23 -10.76 30.11
N LEU A 51 11.30 -10.19 29.33
CA LEU A 51 11.57 -9.75 27.96
C LEU A 51 12.38 -8.44 27.99
N HIS A 52 13.51 -8.42 27.31
CA HIS A 52 14.37 -7.24 27.16
C HIS A 52 14.31 -6.71 25.71
N ASN A 53 14.74 -5.45 25.53
CA ASN A 53 14.77 -4.76 24.23
C ASN A 53 13.41 -4.70 23.51
N ALA A 54 12.32 -4.63 24.28
CA ALA A 54 10.96 -4.50 23.77
C ALA A 54 10.22 -3.35 24.48
N LEU A 55 9.32 -2.69 23.76
CA LEU A 55 8.29 -1.84 24.32
C LEU A 55 7.08 -2.71 24.68
N ILE A 56 6.50 -2.48 25.85
CA ILE A 56 5.32 -3.21 26.32
C ILE A 56 4.25 -2.18 26.71
N GLU A 57 3.20 -2.09 25.91
CA GLU A 57 2.12 -1.12 26.09
C GLU A 57 0.76 -1.82 26.00
N ASN A 58 -0.05 -1.74 27.05
CA ASN A 58 -1.42 -2.30 27.07
C ASN A 58 -1.51 -3.79 26.67
N GLY A 59 -0.47 -4.59 26.95
CA GLY A 59 -0.41 -6.00 26.56
C GLY A 59 0.05 -6.25 25.12
N THR A 60 0.41 -5.19 24.39
CA THR A 60 1.11 -5.25 23.11
C THR A 60 2.61 -5.25 23.34
N PHE A 61 3.32 -6.17 22.69
CA PHE A 61 4.77 -6.27 22.71
C PHE A 61 5.31 -5.78 21.37
N ILE A 62 6.25 -4.83 21.39
CA ILE A 62 6.83 -4.25 20.19
C ILE A 62 8.35 -4.33 20.29
N TYR A 63 9.00 -4.99 19.34
CA TYR A 63 10.44 -5.19 19.35
C TYR A 63 11.02 -5.26 17.94
N ARG A 64 12.35 -5.21 17.85
CA ARG A 64 13.06 -5.37 16.58
C ARG A 64 13.11 -6.84 16.20
N SER A 65 12.85 -7.13 14.93
CA SER A 65 12.87 -8.50 14.40
C SER A 65 14.22 -9.19 14.62
N HIS A 66 14.18 -10.49 14.90
CA HIS A 66 15.29 -11.42 14.95
C HIS A 66 15.84 -11.77 13.55
N TYR A 67 15.08 -11.53 12.48
CA TYR A 67 15.52 -11.68 11.09
C TYR A 67 16.31 -10.44 10.61
N ASP A 68 15.73 -9.24 10.74
CA ASP A 68 16.37 -7.98 10.38
C ASP A 68 15.98 -6.89 11.38
N LYS A 69 16.98 -6.34 12.09
CA LYS A 69 16.80 -5.32 13.13
C LYS A 69 16.15 -4.00 12.66
N ARG A 70 16.05 -3.79 11.34
CA ARG A 70 15.35 -2.66 10.71
C ARG A 70 13.83 -2.83 10.74
N LEU A 71 13.33 -4.06 10.93
CA LEU A 71 11.89 -4.37 10.98
C LEU A 71 11.37 -4.30 12.41
N ALA A 72 10.10 -3.93 12.56
CA ALA A 72 9.36 -4.00 13.80
C ALA A 72 8.47 -5.25 13.83
N VAL A 73 8.41 -5.90 14.99
CA VAL A 73 7.48 -6.98 15.31
C VAL A 73 6.54 -6.47 16.37
N ILE A 74 5.24 -6.56 16.12
CA ILE A 74 4.16 -6.11 16.99
C ILE A 74 3.28 -7.31 17.29
N LEU A 75 3.12 -7.63 18.56
CA LEU A 75 2.38 -8.79 19.03
C LEU A 75 1.31 -8.34 20.02
N TRP A 76 0.04 -8.59 19.72
CA TRP A 76 -1.08 -8.23 20.59
C TRP A 76 -2.16 -9.30 20.56
N ASN A 77 -3.14 -9.17 21.46
CA ASN A 77 -4.32 -10.04 21.46
C ASN A 77 -5.57 -9.19 21.21
N ALA A 78 -6.39 -9.62 20.25
CA ALA A 78 -7.65 -8.98 19.88
C ALA A 78 -8.82 -9.95 20.05
N SER A 79 -10.03 -9.53 19.64
CA SER A 79 -11.25 -10.34 19.76
C SER A 79 -11.28 -11.57 18.86
N ASP A 80 -10.55 -11.52 17.74
CA ASP A 80 -10.44 -12.53 16.69
C ASP A 80 -9.19 -13.41 16.84
N GLY A 81 -8.34 -13.12 17.83
CA GLY A 81 -7.21 -13.95 18.22
C GLY A 81 -5.95 -13.14 18.52
N PRO A 82 -4.81 -13.83 18.73
CA PRO A 82 -3.50 -13.21 18.79
C PRO A 82 -3.05 -12.76 17.40
N HIS A 83 -2.47 -11.56 17.30
CA HIS A 83 -1.92 -11.04 16.06
C HIS A 83 -0.41 -10.94 16.18
N LEU A 84 0.28 -11.40 15.15
CA LEU A 84 1.67 -11.11 14.88
C LEU A 84 1.73 -10.20 13.64
N ARG A 85 2.17 -8.97 13.81
CA ARG A 85 2.48 -8.07 12.69
C ARG A 85 3.97 -7.86 12.61
N MET A 86 4.49 -7.93 11.39
CA MET A 86 5.85 -7.57 11.07
C MET A 86 5.80 -6.51 9.99
N GLU A 87 6.45 -5.39 10.24
CA GLU A 87 6.39 -4.24 9.33
C GLU A 87 7.74 -3.58 9.15
N ILE A 88 7.91 -2.97 7.98
CA ILE A 88 8.96 -1.99 7.74
C ILE A 88 8.48 -0.67 8.36
N PRO A 89 9.17 -0.13 9.38
CA PRO A 89 8.83 1.17 9.95
C PRO A 89 8.81 2.24 8.85
N MET A 90 7.89 3.19 8.99
CA MET A 90 7.83 4.34 8.09
C MET A 90 8.40 5.57 8.77
N GLU A 91 9.09 6.41 8.00
CA GLU A 91 9.55 7.71 8.44
C GLU A 91 9.02 8.81 7.53
N TRP A 92 8.74 9.97 8.11
CA TRP A 92 8.44 11.16 7.33
C TRP A 92 9.74 11.68 6.73
N ARG A 93 9.81 11.74 5.39
CA ARG A 93 10.87 12.43 4.67
C ARG A 93 10.31 13.66 3.99
N ASP A 94 11.00 14.78 4.16
CA ASP A 94 10.82 15.98 3.34
C ASP A 94 11.30 15.70 1.92
N VAL A 95 10.46 15.02 1.14
CA VAL A 95 10.70 14.74 -0.28
C VAL A 95 10.00 15.81 -1.12
N GLY A 96 10.67 16.26 -2.17
CA GLY A 96 10.04 17.06 -3.21
C GLY A 96 9.06 16.17 -3.98
N VAL A 97 7.78 16.20 -3.59
CA VAL A 97 6.72 15.51 -4.34
C VAL A 97 6.19 16.44 -5.42
N SER A 98 6.26 16.00 -6.67
CA SER A 98 5.55 16.63 -7.77
C SER A 98 4.37 15.75 -8.14
N GLN A 99 3.16 16.29 -8.01
CA GLN A 99 1.93 15.61 -8.41
C GLN A 99 1.29 16.31 -9.60
N THR A 100 0.77 15.52 -10.53
CA THR A 100 -0.08 16.05 -11.60
C THR A 100 -1.13 15.01 -11.99
N ALA A 101 -2.24 15.46 -12.57
CA ALA A 101 -3.27 14.59 -13.06
C ALA A 101 -3.87 15.14 -14.35
N PHE A 102 -4.12 14.27 -15.31
CA PHE A 102 -4.75 14.63 -16.58
C PHE A 102 -5.59 13.45 -17.10
N ASN A 103 -6.49 13.74 -18.04
CA ASN A 103 -7.29 12.69 -18.67
C ASN A 103 -6.64 12.30 -20.00
N ALA A 104 -6.53 10.99 -20.25
CA ALA A 104 -6.08 10.43 -21.52
C ALA A 104 -7.03 9.32 -21.99
N SER A 105 -7.04 9.01 -23.28
CA SER A 105 -7.74 7.82 -23.79
C SER A 105 -6.70 6.75 -24.04
N LEU A 106 -6.56 5.80 -23.12
CA LEU A 106 -5.55 4.75 -23.17
C LEU A 106 -6.22 3.40 -23.36
N LEU A 107 -5.77 2.65 -24.38
CA LEU A 107 -6.19 1.28 -24.59
C LEU A 107 -5.18 0.34 -23.91
N ILE A 108 -5.53 -0.22 -22.76
CA ILE A 108 -4.66 -1.16 -22.04
C ILE A 108 -4.70 -2.52 -22.76
N THR A 109 -3.71 -2.77 -23.61
CA THR A 109 -3.51 -4.05 -24.31
C THR A 109 -2.39 -4.86 -23.67
N GLY A 110 -2.36 -6.18 -23.93
CA GLY A 110 -1.26 -7.03 -23.49
C GLY A 110 0.10 -6.59 -24.03
N GLU A 111 0.14 -6.11 -25.28
CA GLU A 111 1.35 -5.59 -25.93
C GLU A 111 1.90 -4.34 -25.23
N ALA A 112 1.02 -3.39 -24.89
CA ALA A 112 1.41 -2.19 -24.14
C ALA A 112 1.97 -2.54 -22.76
N LEU A 113 1.36 -3.52 -22.07
CA LEU A 113 1.83 -4.00 -20.77
C LEU A 113 3.21 -4.68 -20.86
N GLU A 114 3.46 -5.51 -21.88
CA GLU A 114 4.79 -6.10 -22.06
C GLU A 114 5.85 -5.05 -22.40
N LYS A 115 5.53 -4.09 -23.28
CA LYS A 115 6.44 -2.98 -23.59
C LYS A 115 6.79 -2.15 -22.35
N LEU A 116 5.81 -1.83 -21.51
CA LEU A 116 6.06 -1.15 -20.24
C LEU A 116 7.00 -1.94 -19.32
N ARG A 117 6.85 -3.27 -19.24
CA ARG A 117 7.75 -4.12 -18.45
C ARG A 117 9.17 -4.15 -19.01
N GLU A 118 9.32 -4.22 -20.33
CA GLU A 118 10.62 -4.11 -21.01
C GLU A 118 11.29 -2.75 -20.74
N ASP A 119 10.48 -1.68 -20.67
CA ASP A 119 10.92 -0.32 -20.33
C ASP A 119 11.13 -0.08 -18.82
N GLY A 120 11.07 -1.14 -18.01
CA GLY A 120 11.40 -1.15 -16.59
C GLY A 120 10.26 -0.75 -15.64
N TRP A 121 9.02 -0.64 -16.12
CA TRP A 121 7.86 -0.39 -15.27
C TRP A 121 7.40 -1.67 -14.56
N ARG A 122 7.10 -1.54 -13.26
CA ARG A 122 6.53 -2.61 -12.43
C ARG A 122 5.05 -2.33 -12.17
N THR A 123 4.21 -3.37 -12.24
CA THR A 123 2.77 -3.30 -11.95
C THR A 123 2.25 -4.63 -11.39
N GLU A 124 1.30 -4.56 -10.46
CA GLU A 124 0.64 -5.75 -9.89
C GLU A 124 -0.83 -5.88 -10.33
N ASP A 125 -1.49 -4.75 -10.60
CA ASP A 125 -2.93 -4.62 -10.88
C ASP A 125 -3.21 -4.12 -12.31
N ASN A 126 -2.17 -3.91 -13.14
CA ASN A 126 -2.23 -3.30 -14.47
C ASN A 126 -2.81 -1.87 -14.50
N LEU A 127 -2.93 -1.21 -13.35
CA LEU A 127 -3.46 0.14 -13.20
C LEU A 127 -2.46 1.07 -12.51
N THR A 128 -1.62 0.52 -11.64
CA THR A 128 -0.58 1.23 -10.91
C THR A 128 0.78 0.80 -11.43
N PHE A 129 1.56 1.75 -11.93
CA PHE A 129 2.85 1.53 -12.58
C PHE A 129 3.93 2.30 -11.85
N THR A 130 5.05 1.64 -11.53
CA THR A 130 6.17 2.26 -10.83
C THR A 130 7.47 2.05 -11.60
N ARG A 131 8.27 3.12 -11.74
CA ARG A 131 9.60 3.09 -12.35
C ARG A 131 10.50 4.11 -11.66
N GLY A 132 11.46 3.63 -10.87
CA GLY A 132 12.31 4.48 -10.04
C GLY A 132 11.46 5.31 -9.08
N ASN A 133 11.56 6.64 -9.17
CA ASN A 133 10.86 7.58 -8.31
C ASN A 133 9.55 8.11 -8.92
N VAL A 134 9.03 7.51 -9.99
CA VAL A 134 7.74 7.88 -10.59
C VAL A 134 6.73 6.76 -10.40
N THR A 135 5.55 7.12 -9.92
CA THR A 135 4.35 6.29 -9.89
C THR A 135 3.30 6.90 -10.80
N ILE A 136 2.70 6.08 -11.67
CA ILE A 136 1.57 6.46 -12.53
C ILE A 136 0.40 5.54 -12.21
N THR A 137 -0.72 6.14 -11.81
CA THR A 137 -1.96 5.43 -11.49
C THR A 137 -3.03 5.77 -12.52
N LEU A 138 -3.64 4.74 -13.10
CA LEU A 138 -4.73 4.84 -14.05
C LEU A 138 -6.05 4.58 -13.33
N THR A 139 -6.89 5.61 -13.24
CA THR A 139 -8.25 5.48 -12.75
C THR A 139 -9.21 5.56 -13.93
N PRO A 140 -9.87 4.46 -14.32
CA PRO A 140 -10.94 4.51 -15.31
C PRO A 140 -12.00 5.51 -14.90
N LEU A 141 -12.26 6.50 -15.75
CA LEU A 141 -13.40 7.38 -15.52
C LEU A 141 -14.62 6.67 -16.07
N SER A 142 -15.68 6.58 -15.26
CA SER A 142 -16.98 6.14 -15.75
C SER A 142 -17.43 7.10 -16.85
N GLY A 143 -17.30 6.70 -18.10
CA GLY A 143 -18.00 7.35 -19.21
C GLY A 143 -19.52 7.36 -18.97
N GLY A 144 -20.21 8.31 -19.58
CA GLY A 144 -21.66 8.45 -19.42
C GLY A 144 -22.49 7.55 -20.35
N GLU A 145 -21.85 6.75 -21.22
CA GLU A 145 -22.55 5.96 -22.23
C GLU A 145 -23.08 4.65 -21.65
N CYS A 146 -22.26 3.90 -20.90
CA CYS A 146 -22.66 2.57 -20.39
C CYS A 146 -22.12 2.30 -18.99
N THR A 147 -22.78 1.38 -18.27
CA THR A 147 -22.28 0.84 -16.99
C THR A 147 -21.93 -0.64 -17.12
N THR A 148 -22.66 -1.37 -17.97
CA THR A 148 -22.48 -2.81 -18.20
C THR A 148 -22.49 -3.13 -19.69
N ASP A 149 -21.98 -4.30 -20.06
CA ASP A 149 -22.02 -4.78 -21.45
C ASP A 149 -23.45 -4.85 -22.03
N ALA A 150 -24.44 -5.07 -21.16
CA ALA A 150 -25.84 -5.14 -21.56
C ALA A 150 -26.37 -3.81 -22.09
N ASP A 151 -25.75 -2.69 -21.71
CA ASP A 151 -26.12 -1.36 -22.19
C ASP A 151 -25.70 -1.10 -23.63
N CYS A 152 -24.83 -1.97 -24.18
CA CYS A 152 -24.29 -1.86 -25.54
C CYS A 152 -24.95 -2.88 -26.48
N ALA A 153 -25.00 -2.53 -27.77
CA ALA A 153 -25.45 -3.43 -28.82
C ALA A 153 -24.79 -3.11 -30.17
N THR A 154 -24.71 -4.14 -31.00
CA THR A 154 -24.28 -4.02 -32.39
C THR A 154 -25.37 -3.39 -33.26
N GLY A 155 -24.97 -2.49 -34.15
CA GLY A 155 -25.83 -1.79 -35.11
C GLY A 155 -25.10 -1.54 -36.43
N GLY A 156 -25.70 -0.72 -37.30
CA GLY A 156 -25.22 -0.53 -38.66
C GLY A 156 -25.64 -1.67 -39.61
N CYS A 157 -25.61 -1.41 -40.90
CA CYS A 157 -26.13 -2.32 -41.91
C CYS A 157 -25.31 -3.61 -42.05
N SER A 158 -24.01 -3.55 -41.76
CA SER A 158 -23.09 -4.71 -41.78
C SER A 158 -22.76 -5.21 -40.37
N GLY A 159 -23.42 -4.69 -39.33
CA GLY A 159 -23.07 -4.98 -37.94
C GLY A 159 -21.74 -4.36 -37.50
N GLU A 160 -21.33 -3.28 -38.15
CA GLU A 160 -20.02 -2.65 -37.96
C GLU A 160 -19.95 -1.65 -36.80
N VAL A 161 -21.10 -1.26 -36.25
CA VAL A 161 -21.20 -0.26 -35.20
C VAL A 161 -21.42 -0.92 -33.85
N CYS A 162 -20.64 -0.54 -32.84
CA CYS A 162 -20.95 -0.81 -31.44
C CYS A 162 -21.34 0.50 -30.76
N ALA A 163 -22.56 0.55 -30.23
CA ALA A 163 -23.13 1.75 -29.61
C ALA A 163 -24.08 1.38 -28.48
N LEU A 164 -24.63 2.39 -27.80
CA LEU A 164 -25.76 2.23 -26.89
C LEU A 164 -26.87 1.38 -27.49
N ARG A 165 -27.40 0.43 -26.71
CA ARG A 165 -28.47 -0.46 -27.12
C ARG A 165 -29.71 0.30 -27.61
N ALA A 166 -30.03 1.42 -27.00
CA ALA A 166 -31.17 2.27 -27.37
C ALA A 166 -30.96 3.03 -28.70
N GLU A 167 -29.72 3.12 -29.18
CA GLU A 167 -29.33 3.87 -30.37
C GLU A 167 -28.85 2.98 -31.52
N ALA A 168 -28.27 1.83 -31.22
CA ALA A 168 -27.67 0.91 -32.20
C ALA A 168 -28.62 0.56 -33.35
N SER A 169 -29.92 0.33 -33.05
CA SER A 169 -30.95 0.03 -34.04
C SER A 169 -31.39 1.22 -34.90
N LYS A 170 -31.04 2.44 -34.48
CA LYS A 170 -31.36 3.71 -35.17
C LYS A 170 -30.21 4.19 -36.06
N ILE A 171 -29.01 3.63 -35.89
CA ILE A 171 -27.83 4.01 -36.66
C ILE A 171 -27.91 3.35 -38.04
N VAL A 172 -28.07 4.17 -39.07
CA VAL A 172 -28.06 3.73 -40.47
C VAL A 172 -26.71 4.08 -41.08
N THR A 173 -25.95 3.05 -41.45
CA THR A 173 -24.69 3.19 -42.19
C THR A 173 -24.90 2.88 -43.68
N PRO A 174 -24.02 3.34 -44.57
CA PRO A 174 -23.98 2.81 -45.93
C PRO A 174 -23.80 1.29 -45.87
N CYS A 175 -24.68 0.52 -46.52
CA CYS A 175 -24.62 -0.95 -46.56
C CYS A 175 -23.45 -1.47 -47.41
N VAL A 176 -22.24 -1.02 -47.07
CA VAL A 176 -20.98 -1.34 -47.73
C VAL A 176 -20.21 -2.24 -46.79
N TYR A 177 -20.06 -3.49 -47.19
CA TYR A 177 -19.23 -4.44 -46.46
C TYR A 177 -17.75 -4.21 -46.78
N ARG A 178 -16.92 -4.10 -45.74
CA ARG A 178 -15.46 -4.08 -45.86
C ARG A 178 -14.91 -5.41 -45.39
N GLU A 179 -13.88 -5.93 -46.04
CA GLU A 179 -13.32 -7.25 -45.70
C GLU A 179 -12.90 -7.37 -44.23
N TRP A 180 -12.35 -6.29 -43.66
CA TRP A 180 -11.94 -6.27 -42.25
C TRP A 180 -13.10 -6.40 -41.26
N TYR A 181 -14.36 -6.18 -41.68
CA TYR A 181 -15.53 -6.40 -40.81
C TYR A 181 -15.66 -7.86 -40.37
N SER A 182 -15.05 -8.80 -41.10
CA SER A 182 -14.93 -10.20 -40.66
C SER A 182 -14.26 -10.34 -39.29
N CYS A 183 -13.33 -9.43 -38.94
CA CYS A 183 -12.67 -9.38 -37.64
C CYS A 183 -13.66 -9.12 -36.49
N LEU A 184 -14.78 -8.44 -36.73
CA LEU A 184 -15.75 -8.10 -35.69
C LEU A 184 -16.41 -9.35 -35.09
N GLY A 185 -16.43 -10.47 -35.81
CA GLY A 185 -16.89 -11.76 -35.29
C GLY A 185 -15.94 -12.38 -34.24
N MET A 186 -14.72 -11.86 -34.10
CA MET A 186 -13.73 -12.28 -33.11
C MET A 186 -13.80 -11.49 -31.81
N THR A 187 -14.76 -10.56 -31.69
CA THR A 187 -14.94 -9.71 -30.52
C THR A 187 -16.44 -9.57 -30.19
N SER A 188 -16.74 -8.87 -29.10
CA SER A 188 -18.10 -8.51 -28.72
C SER A 188 -18.21 -7.00 -28.52
N CYS A 189 -19.40 -6.47 -28.83
CA CYS A 189 -19.77 -5.11 -28.46
C CYS A 189 -20.11 -5.09 -26.97
N GLY A 190 -19.45 -4.22 -26.20
CA GLY A 190 -19.65 -4.14 -24.76
C GLY A 190 -19.15 -2.82 -24.17
N CYS A 191 -19.20 -2.71 -22.85
CA CYS A 191 -18.84 -1.49 -22.15
C CYS A 191 -17.36 -1.50 -21.76
N LEU A 192 -16.61 -0.50 -22.21
CA LEU A 192 -15.19 -0.31 -21.88
C LEU A 192 -14.99 1.12 -21.37
N ASN A 193 -14.63 1.26 -20.09
CA ASN A 193 -14.45 2.57 -19.43
C ASN A 193 -15.64 3.52 -19.64
N GLY A 194 -16.86 2.97 -19.55
CA GLY A 194 -18.12 3.68 -19.71
C GLY A 194 -18.44 4.17 -21.14
N VAL A 195 -17.79 3.59 -22.15
CA VAL A 195 -18.07 3.80 -23.58
C VAL A 195 -18.44 2.46 -24.23
N CYS A 196 -19.46 2.44 -25.09
CA CYS A 196 -19.79 1.24 -25.84
C CYS A 196 -18.79 1.05 -26.99
N THR A 197 -18.05 -0.05 -26.97
CA THR A 197 -17.04 -0.32 -28.00
C THR A 197 -16.82 -1.81 -28.23
N TRP A 198 -16.09 -2.12 -29.30
CA TRP A 198 -15.61 -3.46 -29.58
C TRP A 198 -14.53 -3.85 -28.58
N LYS A 199 -14.72 -4.93 -27.83
CA LYS A 199 -13.79 -5.31 -26.77
C LYS A 199 -12.42 -5.72 -27.32
N PRO A 200 -11.32 -5.13 -26.82
CA PRO A 200 -9.99 -5.53 -27.23
C PRO A 200 -9.73 -6.99 -26.85
N ASN A 201 -9.13 -7.74 -27.77
CA ASN A 201 -8.54 -9.04 -27.49
C ASN A 201 -7.47 -9.35 -28.55
N PRO A 202 -6.49 -10.22 -28.25
CA PRO A 202 -5.36 -10.46 -29.15
C PRO A 202 -5.73 -10.92 -30.57
N ALA A 203 -6.75 -11.78 -30.69
CA ALA A 203 -7.18 -12.29 -31.99
C ALA A 203 -7.84 -11.20 -32.84
N PHE A 204 -8.70 -10.38 -32.23
CA PHE A 204 -9.35 -9.27 -32.90
C PHE A 204 -8.35 -8.20 -33.35
N GLU A 205 -7.43 -7.81 -32.48
CA GLU A 205 -6.40 -6.80 -32.79
C GLU A 205 -5.46 -7.27 -33.91
N SER A 206 -5.03 -8.54 -33.90
CA SER A 206 -4.23 -9.13 -34.97
C SER A 206 -4.95 -9.08 -36.31
N CYS A 207 -6.23 -9.48 -36.34
CA CYS A 207 -7.04 -9.46 -37.56
C CYS A 207 -7.16 -8.04 -38.15
N LEU A 208 -7.41 -7.03 -37.32
CA LEU A 208 -7.45 -5.64 -37.79
C LEU A 208 -6.14 -5.24 -38.47
N ARG A 209 -5.00 -5.54 -37.85
CA ARG A 209 -3.67 -5.21 -38.37
C ARG A 209 -3.34 -5.94 -39.67
N GLU A 210 -3.72 -7.22 -39.80
CA GLU A 210 -3.59 -7.99 -41.04
C GLU A 210 -4.34 -7.34 -42.21
N HIS A 211 -5.47 -6.70 -41.92
CA HIS A 211 -6.22 -5.90 -42.88
C HIS A 211 -5.75 -4.43 -43.01
N GLY A 212 -4.63 -4.06 -42.40
CA GLY A 212 -4.09 -2.70 -42.43
C GLY A 212 -4.93 -1.68 -41.65
N ILE A 213 -5.77 -2.15 -40.73
CA ILE A 213 -6.59 -1.32 -39.85
C ILE A 213 -5.91 -1.18 -38.50
N ASP A 214 -5.75 0.06 -38.07
CA ASP A 214 -5.25 0.39 -36.75
C ASP A 214 -6.33 0.13 -35.69
N PRO A 215 -6.09 -0.74 -34.68
CA PRO A 215 -7.06 -1.04 -33.63
C PRO A 215 -7.60 0.19 -32.91
N GLU A 216 -6.81 1.24 -32.72
CA GLU A 216 -7.22 2.47 -32.03
C GLU A 216 -8.31 3.24 -32.79
N LYS A 217 -8.46 3.01 -34.09
CA LYS A 217 -9.51 3.63 -34.92
C LYS A 217 -10.85 2.89 -34.81
N VAL A 218 -10.85 1.67 -34.32
CA VAL A 218 -12.03 0.80 -34.20
C VAL A 218 -12.47 0.66 -32.74
N ILE A 219 -11.51 0.59 -31.83
CA ILE A 219 -11.71 0.40 -30.40
C ILE A 219 -11.65 1.77 -29.71
N ARG A 220 -12.78 2.21 -29.18
CA ARG A 220 -12.91 3.46 -28.42
C ARG A 220 -12.58 3.19 -26.96
N ALA A 221 -11.39 3.59 -26.52
CA ALA A 221 -11.09 3.64 -25.09
C ALA A 221 -11.78 4.85 -24.47
N GLY A 222 -12.61 4.64 -23.44
CA GLY A 222 -13.11 5.74 -22.61
C GLY A 222 -11.96 6.47 -21.90
N PRO A 223 -12.19 7.71 -21.43
CA PRO A 223 -11.15 8.46 -20.75
C PRO A 223 -10.72 7.77 -19.46
N VAL A 224 -9.42 7.73 -19.22
CA VAL A 224 -8.80 7.35 -17.96
C VAL A 224 -8.16 8.59 -17.37
N ARG A 225 -8.28 8.75 -16.05
CA ARG A 225 -7.53 9.74 -15.30
C ARG A 225 -6.16 9.16 -15.00
N VAL A 226 -5.13 9.81 -15.51
CA VAL A 226 -3.72 9.51 -15.28
C VAL A 226 -3.27 10.39 -14.14
N GLU A 227 -2.94 9.78 -13.00
CA GLU A 227 -2.37 10.46 -11.84
C GLU A 227 -0.89 10.12 -11.78
N VAL A 228 -0.04 11.14 -11.70
CA VAL A 228 1.42 11.01 -11.69
C VAL A 228 1.93 11.56 -10.38
N GLU A 229 2.72 10.75 -9.69
CA GLU A 229 3.47 11.16 -8.52
C GLU A 229 4.95 10.92 -8.77
N ALA A 230 5.77 11.95 -8.59
CA ALA A 230 7.21 11.85 -8.72
C ALA A 230 7.92 12.38 -7.48
N TYR A 231 9.03 11.73 -7.10
CA TYR A 231 9.73 11.98 -5.85
C TYR A 231 11.17 12.41 -6.09
N ASP A 232 11.54 13.60 -5.61
CA ASP A 232 12.90 14.15 -5.72
C ASP A 232 13.42 14.14 -7.18
N MET A 233 12.51 14.41 -8.13
CA MET A 233 12.81 14.45 -9.56
C MET A 233 12.58 15.84 -10.11
N GLU A 234 13.44 16.25 -11.04
CA GLU A 234 13.26 17.48 -11.79
C GLU A 234 12.05 17.34 -12.74
N PRO A 235 11.23 18.40 -12.94
CA PRO A 235 10.03 18.32 -13.78
C PRO A 235 10.27 17.73 -15.18
N GLY A 236 11.41 18.02 -15.80
CA GLY A 236 11.77 17.50 -17.12
C GLY A 236 12.01 15.97 -17.14
N GLU A 237 12.49 15.39 -16.04
CA GLU A 237 12.64 13.93 -15.91
C GLU A 237 11.29 13.26 -15.76
N VAL A 238 10.37 13.90 -15.03
CA VAL A 238 9.00 13.41 -14.86
C VAL A 238 8.23 13.48 -16.19
N GLU A 239 8.35 14.59 -16.92
CA GLU A 239 7.77 14.74 -18.26
C GLU A 239 8.28 13.66 -19.23
N ALA A 240 9.59 13.38 -19.22
CA ALA A 240 10.16 12.31 -20.03
C ALA A 240 9.60 10.93 -19.65
N ALA A 241 9.48 10.64 -18.34
CA ALA A 241 8.92 9.37 -17.88
C ALA A 241 7.44 9.19 -18.26
N VAL A 242 6.64 10.25 -18.13
CA VAL A 242 5.22 10.24 -18.55
C VAL A 242 5.12 10.08 -20.07
N LYS A 243 5.98 10.74 -20.85
CA LYS A 243 6.02 10.58 -22.30
C LYS A 243 6.34 9.14 -22.70
N ASP A 244 7.38 8.54 -22.13
CA ASP A 244 7.74 7.13 -22.38
C ASP A 244 6.56 6.21 -22.06
N PHE A 245 5.90 6.44 -20.93
CA PHE A 245 4.73 5.68 -20.51
C PHE A 245 3.59 5.76 -21.54
N LEU A 246 3.25 6.97 -22.01
CA LEU A 246 2.20 7.18 -23.00
C LEU A 246 2.55 6.57 -24.38
N LEU A 247 3.83 6.60 -24.77
CA LEU A 247 4.30 5.97 -26.01
C LEU A 247 4.15 4.44 -26.00
N ALA A 248 4.05 3.81 -24.82
CA ALA A 248 3.73 2.38 -24.74
C ALA A 248 2.31 2.07 -25.21
N PHE A 249 1.41 3.06 -25.14
CA PHE A 249 0.01 2.97 -25.58
C PHE A 249 -0.22 3.61 -26.95
N GLY A 250 0.82 3.87 -27.73
CA GLY A 250 0.70 4.51 -29.06
C GLY A 250 0.37 6.01 -29.00
N VAL A 251 0.33 6.60 -27.81
CA VAL A 251 -0.05 8.00 -27.61
C VAL A 251 1.19 8.90 -27.71
N ASP A 252 1.36 9.54 -28.87
CA ASP A 252 2.36 10.60 -29.07
C ASP A 252 1.78 11.96 -28.68
N CYS A 253 1.48 12.14 -27.40
CA CYS A 253 1.09 13.43 -26.85
C CYS A 253 2.10 13.90 -25.80
N ASN A 254 2.40 15.20 -25.83
CA ASN A 254 3.20 15.86 -24.80
C ASN A 254 2.26 16.71 -23.96
N PRO A 255 1.56 16.13 -22.97
CA PRO A 255 0.69 16.92 -22.12
C PRO A 255 1.54 17.98 -21.43
N ALA A 256 1.12 19.25 -21.46
CA ALA A 256 1.73 20.26 -20.61
C ALA A 256 1.39 19.90 -19.16
N LEU A 257 2.34 19.30 -18.45
CA LEU A 257 2.14 18.85 -17.08
C LEU A 257 2.28 20.04 -16.15
N THR A 258 1.17 20.44 -15.54
CA THR A 258 1.20 21.39 -14.42
C THR A 258 1.39 20.58 -13.15
N PHE A 259 2.58 20.65 -12.57
CA PHE A 259 2.85 20.04 -11.28
C PHE A 259 2.35 20.94 -10.17
N MET A 260 1.64 20.34 -9.21
CA MET A 260 1.38 20.98 -7.94
C MET A 260 2.67 20.88 -7.11
N GLU A 261 3.17 22.03 -6.65
CA GLU A 261 4.31 22.08 -5.72
C GLU A 261 4.02 21.26 -4.45
N PRO A 262 5.04 20.65 -3.84
CA PRO A 262 4.85 19.65 -2.80
C PRO A 262 4.00 20.19 -1.65
N MET A 263 2.90 19.49 -1.38
CA MET A 263 2.44 19.39 0.00
C MET A 263 3.55 18.70 0.78
N SER A 264 3.78 19.16 2.01
CA SER A 264 4.74 18.65 3.01
C SER A 264 5.08 17.16 2.86
N GLY A 265 6.32 16.78 3.21
CA GLY A 265 6.94 15.45 3.02
C GLY A 265 6.06 14.21 3.21
N ARG A 266 6.53 13.03 2.79
CA ARG A 266 5.72 11.80 2.82
C ARG A 266 6.28 10.75 3.77
N LEU A 267 5.41 9.83 4.16
CA LEU A 267 5.82 8.58 4.79
C LEU A 267 6.49 7.66 3.77
N VAL A 268 7.74 7.30 4.02
CA VAL A 268 8.48 6.31 3.22
C VAL A 268 8.97 5.17 4.12
N PRO A 269 9.08 3.94 3.58
CA PRO A 269 9.69 2.85 4.34
C PRO A 269 11.16 3.15 4.60
N VAL A 270 11.65 2.84 5.82
CA VAL A 270 13.06 3.06 6.22
C VAL A 270 14.05 2.15 5.50
N VAL A 271 13.55 1.07 4.88
CA VAL A 271 14.31 0.14 4.04
C VAL A 271 13.52 -0.15 2.76
N ASP A 272 14.21 -0.38 1.65
CA ASP A 272 13.58 -0.84 0.41
C ASP A 272 12.85 -2.19 0.66
N PRO A 273 11.53 -2.26 0.45
CA PRO A 273 10.77 -3.49 0.65
C PRO A 273 11.28 -4.70 -0.15
N SER A 274 11.95 -4.47 -1.29
CA SER A 274 12.53 -5.52 -2.11
C SER A 274 13.77 -6.18 -1.50
N GLU A 275 14.41 -5.55 -0.52
CA GLU A 275 15.49 -6.15 0.27
C GLU A 275 14.98 -7.14 1.33
N VAL A 276 13.68 -7.12 1.63
CA VAL A 276 13.10 -7.85 2.77
C VAL A 276 12.40 -9.12 2.31
N ASN A 277 12.89 -10.27 2.77
CA ASN A 277 12.21 -11.54 2.61
C ASN A 277 11.18 -11.75 3.73
N PHE A 278 9.97 -11.22 3.54
CA PHE A 278 8.87 -11.36 4.51
C PHE A 278 8.51 -12.82 4.84
N SER A 279 8.68 -13.73 3.88
CA SER A 279 8.44 -15.17 4.08
C SER A 279 9.36 -15.76 5.15
N GLU A 280 10.67 -15.52 5.02
CA GLU A 280 11.64 -16.00 5.99
C GLU A 280 11.55 -15.23 7.31
N ALA A 281 11.29 -13.92 7.25
CA ALA A 281 11.21 -13.09 8.44
C ALA A 281 10.04 -13.49 9.36
N VAL A 282 8.82 -13.72 8.82
CA VAL A 282 7.68 -14.24 9.62
C VAL A 282 8.00 -15.62 10.21
N LYS A 283 8.64 -16.48 9.43
CA LYS A 283 9.03 -17.82 9.87
C LYS A 283 9.98 -17.77 11.08
N VAL A 284 11.02 -16.92 11.01
CA VAL A 284 11.97 -16.73 12.12
C VAL A 284 11.26 -16.25 13.38
N GLU A 285 10.35 -15.27 13.28
CA GLU A 285 9.64 -14.77 14.46
C GLU A 285 8.71 -15.82 15.08
N LEU A 286 7.93 -16.55 14.27
CA LEU A 286 7.05 -17.61 14.78
C LEU A 286 7.85 -18.73 15.45
N GLN A 287 9.00 -19.10 14.89
CA GLN A 287 9.91 -20.09 15.48
C GLN A 287 10.47 -19.60 16.81
N TRP A 288 10.93 -18.35 16.89
CA TRP A 288 11.45 -17.77 18.11
C TRP A 288 10.39 -17.69 19.22
N LEU A 289 9.16 -17.28 18.89
CA LEU A 289 8.03 -17.28 19.84
C LEU A 289 7.75 -18.68 20.38
N ARG A 290 7.82 -19.70 19.52
CA ARG A 290 7.63 -21.09 19.92
C ARG A 290 8.78 -21.61 20.80
N GLU A 291 10.02 -21.32 20.44
CA GLU A 291 11.21 -21.70 21.22
C GLU A 291 11.19 -21.11 22.63
N ASN A 292 10.65 -19.90 22.80
CA ASN A 292 10.49 -19.25 24.10
C ASN A 292 9.19 -19.68 24.83
N GLY A 293 8.40 -20.59 24.28
CA GLY A 293 7.17 -21.09 24.92
C GLY A 293 6.01 -20.09 24.94
N VAL A 294 6.08 -19.03 24.13
CA VAL A 294 5.04 -18.00 23.99
C VAL A 294 3.91 -18.49 23.08
N LEU A 295 4.25 -19.36 22.13
CA LEU A 295 3.35 -19.84 21.10
C LEU A 295 3.50 -21.35 20.91
N GLU A 296 2.40 -22.11 20.98
CA GLU A 296 2.38 -23.51 20.62
C GLU A 296 1.69 -23.66 19.25
N MET A 297 2.46 -24.07 18.23
CA MET A 297 1.95 -24.36 16.88
C MET A 297 2.87 -25.33 16.11
N SER A 298 2.31 -25.95 15.07
CA SER A 298 3.00 -26.94 14.24
C SER A 298 4.00 -26.32 13.26
N ASP A 299 5.03 -27.07 12.85
CA ASP A 299 5.95 -26.65 11.79
C ASP A 299 5.23 -26.48 10.44
N GLU A 300 4.21 -27.31 10.19
CA GLU A 300 3.38 -27.23 9.00
C GLU A 300 2.62 -25.91 8.92
N ASP A 301 2.09 -25.42 10.05
CA ASP A 301 1.40 -24.13 10.11
C ASP A 301 2.36 -22.96 9.90
N ILE A 302 3.55 -22.99 10.52
CA ILE A 302 4.58 -21.97 10.30
C ILE A 302 4.97 -21.92 8.82
N ALA A 303 5.22 -23.08 8.21
CA ALA A 303 5.59 -23.17 6.80
C ALA A 303 4.45 -22.68 5.88
N ALA A 304 3.19 -22.99 6.20
CA ALA A 304 2.04 -22.54 5.44
C ALA A 304 1.87 -21.01 5.48
N ILE A 305 1.99 -20.39 6.66
CA ILE A 305 1.94 -18.94 6.85
C ILE A 305 3.11 -18.27 6.11
N ALA A 306 4.33 -18.76 6.32
CA ALA A 306 5.54 -18.23 5.67
C ALA A 306 5.41 -18.22 4.15
N LYS A 307 4.84 -19.27 3.56
CA LYS A 307 4.67 -19.39 2.10
C LYS A 307 3.82 -18.26 1.49
N ILE A 308 2.84 -17.75 2.24
CA ILE A 308 1.92 -16.71 1.75
C ILE A 308 2.26 -15.31 2.26
N ALA A 309 3.17 -15.19 3.23
CA ALA A 309 3.64 -13.92 3.77
C ALA A 309 4.39 -13.09 2.71
N LYS A 310 3.78 -11.96 2.35
CA LYS A 310 4.27 -10.98 1.35
C LYS A 310 3.88 -9.57 1.78
N PRO A 311 4.65 -8.53 1.40
CA PRO A 311 4.27 -7.15 1.71
C PRO A 311 2.83 -6.87 1.24
N GLY A 312 2.07 -6.10 2.01
CA GLY A 312 0.66 -5.81 1.72
C GLY A 312 -0.33 -6.84 2.29
N LYS A 313 0.14 -7.95 2.86
CA LYS A 313 -0.69 -8.93 3.58
C LYS A 313 -0.89 -8.55 5.04
N ALA A 314 -1.30 -7.31 5.27
CA ALA A 314 -1.56 -6.73 6.59
C ALA A 314 -2.79 -5.82 6.58
N GLY A 315 -3.24 -5.44 7.78
CA GLY A 315 -4.39 -4.55 7.93
C GLY A 315 -5.74 -5.24 7.70
N PRO A 316 -6.84 -4.50 7.81
CA PRO A 316 -8.20 -5.04 8.00
C PRO A 316 -8.75 -5.85 6.82
N ASN A 317 -8.16 -5.71 5.64
CA ASN A 317 -8.61 -6.39 4.43
C ASN A 317 -7.73 -7.58 4.03
N SER A 318 -6.45 -7.58 4.43
CA SER A 318 -5.45 -8.45 3.80
C SER A 318 -4.63 -9.29 4.78
N HIS A 319 -4.85 -9.15 6.10
CA HIS A 319 -4.15 -9.97 7.09
C HIS A 319 -4.37 -11.46 6.83
N ILE A 320 -3.35 -12.25 7.12
CA ILE A 320 -3.35 -13.71 6.98
C ILE A 320 -4.06 -14.31 8.19
N GLY A 321 -4.94 -15.28 7.97
CA GLY A 321 -5.55 -16.05 9.05
C GLY A 321 -6.05 -17.41 8.58
N TRP A 322 -6.54 -18.20 9.53
CA TRP A 322 -7.16 -19.49 9.26
C TRP A 322 -8.63 -19.30 8.90
N TYR A 323 -8.91 -19.14 7.61
CA TYR A 323 -10.24 -18.82 7.10
C TYR A 323 -10.82 -19.92 6.23
N GLU A 324 -12.15 -19.93 6.15
CA GLU A 324 -12.86 -20.76 5.18
C GLU A 324 -12.62 -20.19 3.77
N THR A 325 -12.13 -21.06 2.89
CA THR A 325 -11.95 -20.80 1.45
C THR A 325 -13.29 -20.84 0.73
N LYS A 326 -13.34 -20.30 -0.49
CA LYS A 326 -14.52 -20.36 -1.38
C LYS A 326 -15.03 -21.77 -1.68
N ASN A 327 -14.20 -22.80 -1.46
CA ASN A 327 -14.54 -24.21 -1.67
C ASN A 327 -15.04 -24.91 -0.38
N GLY A 328 -15.22 -24.18 0.73
CA GLY A 328 -15.69 -24.71 2.01
C GLY A 328 -14.63 -25.45 2.84
N THR A 329 -13.36 -25.44 2.41
CA THR A 329 -12.22 -25.94 3.21
C THR A 329 -11.57 -24.80 4.00
N TYR A 330 -10.87 -25.10 5.09
CA TYR A 330 -10.09 -24.08 5.81
C TYR A 330 -8.60 -24.12 5.44
N ALA A 331 -7.99 -22.94 5.32
CA ALA A 331 -6.58 -22.79 5.05
C ALA A 331 -6.04 -21.48 5.64
N TRP A 332 -4.72 -21.37 5.77
CA TRP A 332 -4.05 -20.08 5.94
C TRP A 332 -4.16 -19.32 4.64
N ILE A 333 -4.94 -18.24 4.64
CA ILE A 333 -5.14 -17.38 3.47
C ILE A 333 -5.28 -15.92 3.92
N PRO A 334 -5.02 -14.95 3.03
CA PRO A 334 -5.41 -13.57 3.21
C PRO A 334 -6.94 -13.45 3.41
N TYR A 335 -7.36 -12.50 4.24
CA TYR A 335 -8.77 -12.33 4.58
C TYR A 335 -9.65 -12.02 3.36
N ASP A 336 -9.20 -11.20 2.42
CA ASP A 336 -9.87 -10.88 1.16
C ASP A 336 -10.11 -12.08 0.24
N GLU A 337 -9.39 -13.18 0.44
CA GLU A 337 -9.55 -14.43 -0.31
C GLU A 337 -10.54 -15.41 0.33
N SER A 338 -11.03 -15.10 1.55
CA SER A 338 -11.97 -15.94 2.30
C SER A 338 -13.35 -16.05 1.65
N SER A 339 -14.21 -16.91 2.21
CA SER A 339 -15.55 -17.19 1.68
C SER A 339 -16.43 -15.95 1.66
N ASN A 340 -16.38 -15.10 2.69
CA ASN A 340 -17.26 -13.92 2.84
C ASN A 340 -16.55 -12.74 3.56
N PRO A 341 -15.53 -12.11 2.97
CA PRO A 341 -14.83 -11.00 3.61
C PRO A 341 -15.69 -9.74 3.68
N MET A 342 -15.67 -9.08 4.85
CA MET A 342 -16.22 -7.75 5.03
C MET A 342 -15.13 -6.70 4.87
N LEU A 343 -14.97 -6.17 3.66
CA LEU A 343 -13.89 -5.24 3.33
C LEU A 343 -14.23 -3.79 3.74
N VAL A 344 -13.30 -3.14 4.44
CA VAL A 344 -13.37 -1.71 4.73
C VAL A 344 -12.88 -0.89 3.54
N ARG A 345 -13.38 0.34 3.40
CA ARG A 345 -13.02 1.26 2.30
C ARG A 345 -12.35 2.55 2.76
N CYS A 346 -11.99 2.65 4.04
CA CYS A 346 -11.35 3.85 4.56
C CYS A 346 -9.84 3.70 4.60
N ILE A 347 -9.15 4.82 4.35
CA ILE A 347 -7.70 4.95 4.37
C ILE A 347 -7.35 6.08 5.34
N THR A 348 -6.29 5.91 6.14
CA THR A 348 -5.72 6.95 6.99
C THR A 348 -4.34 7.34 6.49
N ASP A 349 -3.93 8.58 6.68
CA ASP A 349 -2.58 9.09 6.42
C ASP A 349 -1.58 8.81 7.56
N LYS A 350 -2.04 8.18 8.64
CA LYS A 350 -1.23 7.91 9.83
C LYS A 350 -0.57 6.55 9.74
N ALA A 351 0.75 6.53 9.91
CA ALA A 351 1.51 5.33 10.26
C ALA A 351 1.98 5.44 11.73
N PRO A 352 1.88 4.37 12.52
CA PRO A 352 2.46 4.37 13.85
C PRO A 352 3.99 4.48 13.75
N THR A 353 4.58 5.14 14.74
CA THR A 353 6.04 5.24 14.90
C THR A 353 6.40 4.70 16.27
N TYR A 354 7.54 4.00 16.36
CA TYR A 354 7.96 3.31 17.56
C TYR A 354 9.41 3.64 17.88
N ASP A 355 9.65 4.20 19.07
CA ASP A 355 10.99 4.44 19.60
C ASP A 355 11.55 3.15 20.23
N LEU A 356 11.92 2.20 19.39
CA LEU A 356 12.36 0.88 19.83
C LEU A 356 13.77 0.91 20.43
N PRO A 357 13.99 0.25 21.61
CA PRO A 357 15.31 0.07 22.19
C PRO A 357 16.33 -0.51 21.19
N ASN A 358 17.62 -0.25 21.46
CA ASN A 358 18.69 -0.87 20.68
C ASN A 358 18.86 -2.35 21.03
N GLY A 359 19.12 -3.16 20.00
CA GLY A 359 19.31 -4.61 20.14
C GLY A 359 18.06 -5.41 19.74
N THR A 360 18.25 -6.72 19.57
CA THR A 360 17.15 -7.68 19.34
C THR A 360 16.51 -8.07 20.66
N ALA A 361 15.22 -8.40 20.64
CA ALA A 361 14.56 -8.93 21.83
C ALA A 361 15.22 -10.23 22.30
N TYR A 362 15.18 -10.47 23.61
CA TYR A 362 15.55 -11.76 24.18
C TYR A 362 14.85 -11.96 25.52
N VAL A 363 14.63 -13.22 25.88
CA VAL A 363 14.12 -13.63 27.20
C VAL A 363 15.31 -14.09 28.03
N GLY A 364 15.55 -13.45 29.17
CA GLY A 364 16.69 -13.76 30.03
C GLY A 364 16.61 -13.10 31.40
N PRO A 365 17.41 -13.56 32.38
CA PRO A 365 17.39 -12.98 33.72
C PRO A 365 17.71 -11.49 33.65
N THR A 366 16.95 -10.67 34.38
CA THR A 366 17.24 -9.25 34.54
C THR A 366 18.63 -9.11 35.13
N ILE A 367 19.61 -8.70 34.32
CA ILE A 367 20.92 -8.33 34.86
C ILE A 367 20.68 -7.04 35.63
N THR A 368 20.58 -7.16 36.95
CA THR A 368 20.75 -6.03 37.86
C THR A 368 22.11 -5.44 37.54
N GLN A 369 22.10 -4.26 36.95
CA GLN A 369 23.27 -3.43 36.75
C GLN A 369 24.06 -3.39 38.07
N PRO A 370 25.38 -3.72 38.09
CA PRO A 370 26.17 -3.61 39.31
C PRO A 370 26.12 -2.17 39.81
N PRO A 371 26.21 -1.92 41.14
CA PRO A 371 26.18 -0.57 41.67
C PRO A 371 27.30 0.25 41.03
N SER A 372 26.91 1.38 40.43
CA SER A 372 27.80 2.48 40.10
C SER A 372 28.62 2.79 41.36
N THR A 373 29.89 2.41 41.34
CA THR A 373 30.83 2.84 42.38
C THR A 373 31.39 4.16 41.90
N ASP A 374 30.82 5.25 42.44
CA ASP A 374 31.36 6.58 42.26
C ASP A 374 32.63 6.77 43.12
N ALA A 375 33.48 7.65 42.59
CA ALA A 375 34.63 8.31 43.21
C ALA A 375 35.94 7.51 43.39
N THR A 376 36.91 7.85 42.53
CA THR A 376 38.24 8.23 43.05
C THR A 376 38.76 9.44 42.29
N THR A 377 38.78 10.54 43.01
CA THR A 377 39.50 11.79 42.78
C THR A 377 40.99 11.52 42.63
N SER A 378 41.64 12.06 41.60
CA SER A 378 43.08 12.28 41.60
C SER A 378 43.41 13.61 40.93
N THR A 379 43.83 14.55 41.76
CA THR A 379 44.34 15.88 41.44
C THR A 379 45.76 15.83 40.90
N GLU A 380 46.16 16.91 40.22
CA GLU A 380 47.53 17.31 39.81
C GLU A 380 48.10 16.57 38.59
N SER A 381 48.51 17.21 37.50
CA SER A 381 49.27 18.46 37.37
C SER A 381 49.38 18.84 35.88
N SER A 382 49.31 20.14 35.57
CA SER A 382 49.74 20.69 34.27
C SER A 382 51.21 21.11 34.37
N PRO A 383 51.96 21.16 33.25
CA PRO A 383 52.46 22.49 32.89
C PRO A 383 52.48 22.80 31.37
N ASN A 384 52.36 24.10 31.10
CA ASN A 384 52.74 24.85 29.88
C ASN A 384 51.87 24.61 28.62
N GLY A 385 51.38 25.62 27.90
CA GLY A 385 51.51 27.08 27.95
C GLY A 385 50.89 27.67 26.67
N GLY A 386 50.45 28.93 26.70
CA GLY A 386 50.04 29.65 25.49
C GLY A 386 48.81 30.54 25.66
N ILE A 387 49.04 31.81 25.96
CA ILE A 387 48.07 32.90 26.07
C ILE A 387 47.83 33.51 24.68
N CYS A 388 46.57 33.85 24.33
CA CYS A 388 46.23 35.13 23.70
C CYS A 388 44.72 35.41 23.79
N GLY A 389 44.34 36.48 24.51
CA GLY A 389 42.96 36.96 24.70
C GLY A 389 42.44 37.83 23.54
N PRO A 390 41.53 38.82 23.76
CA PRO A 390 41.11 39.40 25.04
C PRO A 390 39.64 39.14 25.41
N ALA A 391 39.45 39.17 26.73
CA ALA A 391 38.17 39.31 27.40
C ALA A 391 37.73 40.79 27.45
N LEU A 392 36.42 41.01 27.41
CA LEU A 392 35.71 42.14 28.03
C LEU A 392 34.54 41.50 28.79
N ILE A 393 34.71 41.22 30.08
CA ILE A 393 34.35 42.06 31.23
C ILE A 393 32.84 42.38 31.33
N VAL A 394 32.22 41.65 32.26
CA VAL A 394 31.36 42.09 33.39
C VAL A 394 30.17 43.00 33.07
N GLY A 395 28.99 42.59 33.56
CA GLY A 395 27.94 43.57 33.84
C GLY A 395 26.60 43.01 34.25
N LEU A 396 26.49 42.64 35.52
CA LEU A 396 25.27 42.30 36.24
C LEU A 396 24.15 43.36 36.15
N SER A 397 22.98 42.92 36.61
CA SER A 397 21.84 43.65 37.18
C SER A 397 20.81 44.25 36.20
N LEU A 398 19.61 43.67 36.14
CA LEU A 398 18.46 43.79 37.04
C LEU A 398 17.59 45.02 36.73
N ALA A 399 16.32 44.70 36.50
CA ALA A 399 15.15 45.49 36.90
C ALA A 399 14.76 46.71 36.04
N VAL A 400 13.50 46.59 35.58
CA VAL A 400 12.40 47.52 35.93
C VAL A 400 12.05 48.62 34.90
N LEU A 401 10.81 48.48 34.44
CA LEU A 401 9.81 49.51 34.10
C LEU A 401 9.75 50.08 32.68
N LEU A 402 8.56 49.82 32.11
CA LEU A 402 7.62 50.80 31.56
C LEU A 402 7.81 51.31 30.12
N ARG A 403 6.82 50.89 29.31
CA ARG A 403 5.73 51.76 28.82
C ARG A 403 5.98 52.54 27.52
N LYS A 404 5.17 52.16 26.52
CA LYS A 404 4.62 52.98 25.41
C LYS A 404 5.64 53.57 24.42
N ARG A 405 5.61 53.04 23.20
CA ARG A 405 4.74 53.61 22.16
C ARG A 405 4.38 52.57 21.13
#